data_AF-A0AA40D767-F1
#
_entry.id   AF-A0AA40D767-F1
#
_cell.length_a   1.000
_cell.length_b   1.000
_cell.length_c   1.000
_cell.angle_alpha   90.00
_cell.angle_beta   90.00
_cell.angle_gamma   90.00
#
_symmetry.space_group_name_H-M   'P 1'
#
loop_
_entity.id
_entity.type
_entity.pdbx_description
1 polymer ?
#
loop_
_entity_poly.entity_id
_entity_poly.type
_entity_poly.pdbx_seq_one_letter_code
_entity_poly.pdbx_strand_id
1 'polypeptide(L)'
;MASSSPLDYILRAPEKHLRAALRALCTKDEEVRDRLVKYLRYIEAHNPAVQQNTRPSASIPVQAPVPRIPQISGDVYSCLHCKVKYFDSLNKLGVCCYHPGDLEINKAASLWVDWYQKGAWDTPENKRDYPEGFTYTCCKKGGDQPGCKEDQHHRDTDVAVITTKLPSASKTSAHSMPLKTIKLETQSNKRKRQGGDDMCDVRVCERCKSTFSEKKNINGVCQWHPQELELDEDSHVCLKKWRKKSRKKKKKKKKKKKKKKKKKKKKKKKKKKKKKKKRKSKKKRTRVIMRNNQEERP
;
A
#
# COMPACT_ATOMS: atom_id res chain seq x y z
N MET A 1 6.92 -25.33 -24.04
CA MET A 1 7.55 -25.25 -22.70
C MET A 1 6.99 -24.02 -21.99
N ALA A 2 6.20 -24.21 -20.94
CA ALA A 2 5.61 -23.08 -20.21
C ALA A 2 6.71 -22.32 -19.47
N SER A 3 6.93 -21.05 -19.81
CA SER A 3 7.86 -20.19 -19.07
C SER A 3 7.25 -19.86 -17.72
N SER A 4 7.75 -20.47 -16.65
CA SER A 4 7.39 -20.11 -15.28
C SER A 4 7.62 -18.62 -15.05
N SER A 5 6.61 -17.94 -14.50
CA SER A 5 6.70 -16.51 -14.16
C SER A 5 7.93 -16.25 -13.26
N PRO A 6 8.66 -15.15 -13.44
CA PRO A 6 9.78 -14.78 -12.56
C PRO A 6 9.38 -14.74 -11.07
N LEU A 7 8.11 -14.47 -10.77
CA LEU A 7 7.57 -14.53 -9.41
C LEU A 7 7.51 -15.95 -8.84
N ASP A 8 7.15 -16.93 -9.65
CA ASP A 8 7.05 -18.33 -9.24
C ASP A 8 8.43 -18.89 -8.85
N TYR A 9 9.49 -18.47 -9.56
CA TYR A 9 10.87 -18.81 -9.19
C TYR A 9 11.28 -18.21 -7.83
N ILE A 10 10.87 -16.97 -7.54
CA ILE A 10 11.17 -16.32 -6.24
C ILE A 10 10.42 -17.02 -5.10
N LEU A 11 9.16 -17.41 -5.31
CA LEU A 11 8.35 -18.06 -4.29
C LEU A 11 8.83 -19.47 -3.96
N ARG A 12 9.39 -20.20 -4.94
CA ARG A 12 9.95 -21.54 -4.73
C ARG A 12 11.40 -21.53 -4.22
N ALA A 13 12.07 -20.38 -4.24
CA ALA A 13 13.47 -20.30 -3.85
C ALA A 13 13.64 -20.54 -2.33
N PRO A 14 14.59 -21.41 -1.91
CA PRO A 14 14.87 -21.61 -0.50
C PRO A 14 15.30 -20.30 0.18
N GLU A 15 14.91 -20.10 1.44
CA GLU A 15 15.12 -18.84 2.16
C GLU A 15 16.58 -18.35 2.16
N LYS A 16 17.54 -19.29 2.26
CA LYS A 16 18.98 -18.99 2.16
C LYS A 16 19.36 -18.28 0.85
N HIS A 17 18.74 -18.68 -0.27
CA HIS A 17 18.97 -18.07 -1.58
C HIS A 17 18.32 -16.69 -1.68
N LEU A 18 17.11 -16.53 -1.13
CA LEU A 18 16.43 -15.23 -1.07
C LEU A 18 17.24 -14.21 -0.24
N ARG A 19 17.73 -14.61 0.94
CA ARG A 19 18.58 -13.77 1.79
C ARG A 19 19.89 -13.40 1.09
N ALA A 20 20.54 -14.35 0.41
CA ALA A 20 21.76 -14.09 -0.36
C ALA A 20 21.51 -13.11 -1.52
N ALA A 21 20.43 -13.31 -2.28
CA ALA A 21 20.04 -12.43 -3.38
C ALA A 21 19.71 -11.01 -2.89
N LEU A 22 18.93 -10.88 -1.81
CA LEU A 22 18.60 -9.58 -1.20
C LEU A 22 19.84 -8.85 -0.69
N ARG A 23 20.80 -9.55 -0.06
CA ARG A 23 22.09 -8.97 0.33
C ARG A 23 22.85 -8.45 -0.89
N ALA A 24 22.97 -9.27 -1.94
CA ALA A 24 23.68 -8.87 -3.15
C ALA A 24 23.05 -7.64 -3.84
N LEU A 25 21.71 -7.55 -3.86
CA LEU A 25 20.99 -6.39 -4.39
C LEU A 25 21.22 -5.14 -3.53
N CYS A 26 21.13 -5.28 -2.20
CA CYS A 26 21.33 -4.18 -1.25
C CYS A 26 22.78 -3.66 -1.20
N THR A 27 23.77 -4.48 -1.54
CA THR A 27 25.17 -4.05 -1.65
C THR A 27 25.40 -3.19 -2.90
N LYS A 28 24.69 -3.48 -4.00
CA LYS A 28 24.87 -2.79 -5.29
C LYS A 28 24.02 -1.53 -5.42
N ASP A 29 22.81 -1.52 -4.87
CA ASP A 29 21.85 -0.43 -5.02
C ASP A 29 21.32 0.09 -3.66
N GLU A 30 21.72 1.32 -3.32
CA GLU A 30 21.31 2.02 -2.10
C GLU A 30 19.80 2.30 -2.06
N GLU A 31 19.17 2.51 -3.22
CA GLU A 31 17.76 2.87 -3.31
C GLU A 31 16.86 1.64 -3.11
N VAL A 32 17.30 0.48 -3.61
CA VAL A 32 16.64 -0.82 -3.36
C VAL A 32 16.70 -1.15 -1.88
N ARG A 33 17.86 -0.92 -1.23
CA ARG A 33 18.02 -1.11 0.21
C ARG A 33 17.07 -0.24 1.02
N ASP A 34 16.96 1.05 0.71
CA ASP A 34 16.06 1.97 1.41
C ASP A 34 14.58 1.55 1.24
N ARG A 35 14.18 1.11 0.04
CA ARG A 35 12.83 0.59 -0.21
C ARG A 35 12.55 -0.70 0.57
N LEU A 36 13.52 -1.63 0.57
CA LEU A 36 13.39 -2.90 1.30
C LEU A 36 13.20 -2.66 2.80
N VAL A 37 13.99 -1.77 3.40
CA VAL A 37 13.84 -1.39 4.82
C VAL A 37 12.47 -0.77 5.09
N LYS A 38 11.96 0.06 4.18
CA LYS A 38 10.62 0.65 4.32
C LYS A 38 9.52 -0.44 4.30
N TYR A 39 9.62 -1.41 3.40
CA TYR A 39 8.67 -2.53 3.33
C TYR A 39 8.77 -3.44 4.55
N LEU A 40 9.97 -3.75 5.04
CA LEU A 40 10.13 -4.56 6.25
C LEU A 40 9.46 -3.91 7.46
N ARG A 41 9.69 -2.60 7.68
CA ARG A 41 9.02 -1.85 8.76
C ARG A 41 7.50 -1.83 8.60
N TYR A 42 7.00 -1.74 7.38
CA TYR A 42 5.57 -1.79 7.12
C TYR A 42 5.00 -3.16 7.51
N ILE A 43 5.66 -4.26 7.13
CA ILE A 43 5.24 -5.62 7.48
C ILE A 43 5.29 -5.83 8.99
N GLU A 44 6.36 -5.42 9.68
CA GLU A 44 6.49 -5.53 11.14
C GLU A 44 5.40 -4.75 11.88
N ALA A 45 5.02 -3.58 11.38
CA ALA A 45 3.97 -2.76 11.97
C ALA A 45 2.56 -3.35 11.78
N HIS A 46 2.33 -4.12 10.72
CA HIS A 46 1.01 -4.64 10.35
C HIS A 46 0.87 -6.15 10.56
N ASN A 47 1.90 -6.84 11.04
CA ASN A 47 1.86 -8.27 11.35
C ASN A 47 1.96 -8.49 12.87
N PRO A 48 0.82 -8.66 13.58
CA PRO A 48 0.79 -8.76 15.04
C PRO A 48 1.51 -10.00 15.59
N ALA A 49 1.76 -11.02 14.75
CA ALA A 49 2.48 -12.23 15.15
C ALA A 49 3.98 -12.01 15.41
N VAL A 50 4.58 -10.94 14.87
CA VAL A 50 6.03 -10.67 15.02
C VAL A 50 6.35 -10.03 16.37
N GLN A 51 5.41 -9.29 16.97
CA GLN A 51 5.66 -8.53 18.20
C GLN A 51 5.62 -9.39 19.48
N GLN A 52 5.02 -10.58 19.44
CA GLN A 52 4.93 -11.47 20.62
C GLN A 52 6.21 -12.27 20.87
N ASN A 53 7.14 -12.35 19.90
CA ASN A 53 8.34 -13.19 19.99
C ASN A 53 9.65 -12.44 20.32
N THR A 54 9.62 -11.12 20.55
CA THR A 54 10.85 -10.32 20.75
C THR A 54 11.09 -9.85 22.19
N ARG A 55 10.42 -10.42 23.20
CA ARG A 55 10.77 -10.14 24.59
C ARG A 55 12.05 -10.90 24.96
N PRO A 56 13.14 -10.25 25.41
CA PRO A 56 14.33 -10.97 25.86
C PRO A 56 14.02 -11.60 27.21
N SER A 57 13.49 -12.83 27.20
CA SER A 57 13.34 -13.63 28.40
C SER A 57 14.69 -14.27 28.69
N ALA A 58 15.33 -13.82 29.77
CA ALA A 58 16.49 -14.46 30.33
C ALA A 58 16.17 -15.93 30.65
N SER A 59 17.07 -16.81 30.23
CA SER A 59 17.29 -18.17 30.73
C SER A 59 16.05 -19.07 30.89
N ILE A 60 15.61 -19.72 29.81
CA ILE A 60 15.03 -21.08 29.89
C ILE A 60 15.55 -21.89 28.69
N PRO A 61 16.21 -23.05 28.90
CA PRO A 61 16.42 -24.02 27.84
C PRO A 61 15.15 -24.88 27.76
N VAL A 62 14.57 -25.00 26.57
CA VAL A 62 13.87 -26.19 26.03
C VAL A 62 13.17 -25.76 24.74
N GLN A 63 13.33 -26.60 23.74
CA GLN A 63 12.91 -26.43 22.34
C GLN A 63 11.40 -26.24 22.25
N ALA A 64 10.91 -25.01 22.26
CA ALA A 64 9.54 -24.72 21.86
C ALA A 64 9.44 -24.84 20.31
N PRO A 65 8.45 -25.58 19.78
CA PRO A 65 8.26 -25.69 18.34
C PRO A 65 7.99 -24.30 17.77
N VAL A 66 8.80 -23.92 16.77
CA VAL A 66 8.68 -22.65 16.06
C VAL A 66 7.22 -22.48 15.61
N PRO A 67 6.52 -21.39 15.98
CA PRO A 67 5.18 -21.15 15.48
C PRO A 67 5.29 -21.07 13.95
N ARG A 68 4.74 -22.08 13.27
CA ARG A 68 4.71 -22.11 11.81
C ARG A 68 3.88 -20.91 11.40
N ILE A 69 4.52 -19.91 10.79
CA ILE A 69 3.82 -18.88 10.03
C ILE A 69 2.87 -19.66 9.12
N PRO A 70 1.53 -19.45 9.21
CA PRO A 70 0.59 -20.17 8.38
C PRO A 70 1.08 -20.07 6.95
N GLN A 71 1.32 -21.22 6.31
CA GLN A 71 1.59 -21.21 4.88
C GLN A 71 0.35 -20.59 4.25
N ILE A 72 0.45 -19.31 3.85
CA ILE A 72 -0.59 -18.61 3.10
C ILE A 72 -0.62 -19.29 1.73
N SER A 73 -1.35 -20.39 1.68
CA SER A 73 -1.58 -21.23 0.52
C SER A 73 -3.02 -20.95 0.13
N GLY A 74 -3.19 -20.26 -1.00
CA GLY A 74 -4.49 -19.83 -1.46
C GLY A 74 -4.37 -19.00 -2.72
N ASP A 75 -5.43 -19.00 -3.51
CA ASP A 75 -5.54 -18.21 -4.72
C ASP A 75 -5.53 -16.71 -4.41
N VAL A 76 -4.92 -15.93 -5.30
CA VAL A 76 -4.92 -14.46 -5.23
C VAL A 76 -6.06 -13.94 -6.08
N TYR A 77 -7.04 -13.29 -5.43
CA TYR A 77 -8.18 -12.66 -6.08
C TYR A 77 -7.99 -11.15 -6.17
N SER A 78 -8.81 -10.48 -7.00
CA SER A 78 -8.84 -9.01 -7.12
C SER A 78 -10.21 -8.50 -6.70
N CYS A 79 -10.26 -7.58 -5.73
CA CYS A 79 -11.53 -7.04 -5.24
C CYS A 79 -12.18 -6.10 -6.28
N LEU A 80 -13.48 -6.22 -6.50
CA LEU A 80 -14.23 -5.37 -7.44
C LEU A 80 -14.34 -3.92 -6.97
N HIS A 81 -14.45 -3.72 -5.66
CA HIS A 81 -14.69 -2.41 -5.09
C HIS A 81 -13.39 -1.60 -4.95
N CYS A 82 -12.37 -2.16 -4.29
CA CYS A 82 -11.12 -1.44 -4.02
C CYS A 82 -10.00 -1.72 -5.02
N LYS A 83 -10.16 -2.71 -5.93
CA LYS A 83 -9.18 -3.11 -6.95
C LYS A 83 -7.83 -3.61 -6.38
N VAL A 84 -7.79 -3.90 -5.08
CA VAL A 84 -6.62 -4.49 -4.40
C VAL A 84 -6.68 -6.01 -4.51
N LYS A 85 -5.51 -6.63 -4.68
CA LYS A 85 -5.38 -8.09 -4.67
C LYS A 85 -5.37 -8.62 -3.24
N TYR A 86 -6.12 -9.68 -2.98
CA TYR A 86 -6.27 -10.26 -1.65
C TYR A 86 -6.23 -11.80 -1.70
N PHE A 87 -6.01 -12.41 -0.55
CA PHE A 87 -6.13 -13.85 -0.33
C PHE A 87 -7.44 -14.11 0.39
N ASP A 88 -8.20 -15.10 -0.05
CA ASP A 88 -9.51 -15.43 0.54
C ASP A 88 -9.39 -15.82 2.02
N SER A 89 -8.31 -16.52 2.40
CA SER A 89 -8.01 -16.87 3.79
C SER A 89 -7.79 -15.68 4.72
N LEU A 90 -7.55 -14.47 4.18
CA LEU A 90 -7.37 -13.23 4.93
C LEU A 90 -8.53 -12.26 4.75
N ASN A 91 -9.59 -12.66 4.03
CA ASN A 91 -10.73 -11.83 3.72
C ASN A 91 -11.69 -11.75 4.91
N LYS A 92 -11.40 -10.84 5.85
CA LYS A 92 -12.26 -10.58 7.01
C LYS A 92 -13.14 -9.35 6.77
N LEU A 93 -14.25 -9.27 7.50
CA LEU A 93 -15.11 -8.09 7.49
C LEU A 93 -14.30 -6.86 7.92
N GLY A 94 -14.44 -5.77 7.17
CA GLY A 94 -13.76 -4.51 7.41
C GLY A 94 -12.35 -4.37 6.81
N VAL A 95 -11.85 -5.39 6.11
CA VAL A 95 -10.55 -5.32 5.43
C VAL A 95 -10.64 -4.53 4.12
N CYS A 96 -11.79 -4.58 3.43
CA CYS A 96 -12.01 -3.84 2.20
C CYS A 96 -12.61 -2.46 2.50
N CYS A 97 -11.82 -1.41 2.32
CA CYS A 97 -12.32 -0.02 2.38
C CYS A 97 -12.50 0.52 0.96
N TYR A 98 -13.69 0.98 0.61
CA TYR A 98 -13.97 1.59 -0.70
C TYR A 98 -15.00 2.72 -0.61
N HIS A 99 -15.09 3.49 -1.69
CA HIS A 99 -16.12 4.51 -1.88
C HIS A 99 -17.13 3.98 -2.91
N PRO A 100 -18.42 3.83 -2.55
CA PRO A 100 -19.46 3.41 -3.50
C PRO A 100 -19.90 4.54 -4.44
N GLY A 101 -19.55 5.79 -4.13
CA GLY A 101 -19.90 6.95 -4.95
C GLY A 101 -18.81 7.30 -5.95
N ASP A 102 -19.20 8.05 -6.98
CA ASP A 102 -18.28 8.56 -7.98
C ASP A 102 -17.39 9.68 -7.45
N LEU A 103 -16.24 9.84 -8.10
CA LEU A 103 -15.27 10.88 -7.79
C LEU A 103 -15.57 12.13 -8.65
N GLU A 104 -16.06 13.18 -8.00
CA GLU A 104 -16.45 14.45 -8.63
C GLU A 104 -15.42 15.55 -8.36
N ILE A 105 -15.37 16.56 -9.24
CA ILE A 105 -14.44 17.66 -9.07
C ILE A 105 -14.83 18.57 -7.90
N ASN A 106 -13.88 18.82 -7.00
CA ASN A 106 -14.05 19.82 -5.96
C ASN A 106 -13.69 21.20 -6.51
N LYS A 107 -14.68 21.93 -7.01
CA LYS A 107 -14.51 23.28 -7.58
C LYS A 107 -13.91 24.29 -6.59
N ALA A 108 -14.03 24.05 -5.28
CA ALA A 108 -13.46 24.91 -4.24
C ALA A 108 -12.00 24.58 -3.91
N ALA A 109 -11.43 23.51 -4.47
CA ALA A 109 -10.03 23.16 -4.23
C ALA A 109 -9.08 24.19 -4.85
N SER A 110 -8.14 24.70 -4.05
CA SER A 110 -7.15 25.70 -4.47
C SER A 110 -6.25 25.24 -5.62
N LEU A 111 -6.16 23.93 -5.86
CA LEU A 111 -5.41 23.33 -6.97
C LEU A 111 -5.90 23.76 -8.35
N TRP A 112 -7.18 24.11 -8.48
CA TRP A 112 -7.78 24.44 -9.77
C TRP A 112 -7.67 25.92 -10.14
N VAL A 113 -7.29 26.79 -9.19
CA VAL A 113 -7.23 28.26 -9.39
C VAL A 113 -6.29 28.63 -10.54
N ASP A 114 -5.16 27.93 -10.69
CA ASP A 114 -4.17 28.19 -11.75
C ASP A 114 -4.43 27.37 -13.04
N TRP A 115 -5.46 26.51 -13.05
CA TRP A 115 -5.67 25.51 -14.12
C TRP A 115 -6.66 25.96 -15.19
N TYR A 116 -7.33 27.11 -15.03
CA TYR A 116 -8.38 27.58 -15.94
C TYR A 116 -7.98 27.64 -17.43
N GLN A 117 -6.69 27.73 -17.77
CA GLN A 117 -6.19 27.78 -19.15
C GLN A 117 -5.83 26.40 -19.77
N LYS A 118 -5.83 25.31 -19.00
CA LYS A 118 -5.22 24.02 -19.41
C LYS A 118 -6.19 22.93 -19.89
N GLY A 119 -7.48 23.25 -20.06
CA GLY A 119 -8.48 22.31 -20.59
C GLY A 119 -9.34 21.66 -19.50
N ALA A 120 -9.96 20.51 -19.83
CA ALA A 120 -10.94 19.82 -18.99
C ALA A 120 -10.34 19.37 -17.65
N TRP A 121 -11.03 19.70 -16.55
CA TRP A 121 -10.58 19.32 -15.21
C TRP A 121 -10.93 17.88 -14.86
N ASP A 122 -12.10 17.40 -15.29
CA ASP A 122 -12.58 16.05 -15.05
C ASP A 122 -12.05 15.07 -16.11
N THR A 123 -10.76 14.74 -16.00
CA THR A 123 -10.11 13.71 -16.82
C THR A 123 -9.65 12.55 -15.93
N PRO A 124 -9.63 11.31 -16.43
CA PRO A 124 -9.15 10.15 -15.65
C PRO A 124 -7.67 10.29 -15.26
N GLU A 125 -6.86 10.99 -16.06
CA GLU A 125 -5.48 11.34 -15.74
C GLU A 125 -5.43 12.26 -14.52
N ASN A 126 -6.23 13.33 -14.49
CA ASN A 126 -6.26 14.25 -13.35
C ASN A 126 -6.78 13.57 -12.08
N LYS A 127 -7.79 12.69 -12.18
CA LYS A 127 -8.28 11.88 -11.03
C LYS A 127 -7.18 11.01 -10.42
N ARG A 128 -6.26 10.52 -11.25
CA ARG A 128 -5.12 9.69 -10.82
C ARG A 128 -3.97 10.52 -10.24
N ASP A 129 -3.64 11.63 -10.89
CA ASP A 129 -2.45 12.43 -10.57
C ASP A 129 -2.70 13.47 -9.46
N TYR A 130 -3.96 13.92 -9.30
CA TYR A 130 -4.39 14.96 -8.35
C TYR A 130 -5.69 14.57 -7.61
N PRO A 131 -5.74 13.42 -6.93
CA PRO A 131 -6.96 12.94 -6.26
C PRO A 131 -7.51 13.92 -5.21
N GLU A 132 -6.65 14.74 -4.59
CA GLU A 132 -7.04 15.75 -3.61
C GLU A 132 -7.87 16.92 -4.21
N GLY A 133 -7.86 17.09 -5.53
CA GLY A 133 -8.71 18.04 -6.24
C GLY A 133 -10.13 17.53 -6.49
N PHE A 134 -10.43 16.31 -6.06
CA PHE A 134 -11.71 15.65 -6.23
C PHE A 134 -12.31 15.22 -4.89
N THR A 135 -13.61 14.99 -4.85
CA THR A 135 -14.38 14.54 -3.69
C THR A 135 -15.32 13.42 -4.08
N TYR A 136 -15.45 12.40 -3.22
CA TYR A 136 -16.38 11.31 -3.45
C TYR A 136 -17.81 11.72 -3.10
N THR A 137 -18.78 11.43 -3.97
CA THR A 137 -20.19 11.79 -3.74
C THR A 137 -20.80 11.10 -2.52
N CYS A 138 -20.33 9.90 -2.18
CA CYS A 138 -20.87 9.11 -1.08
C CYS A 138 -20.58 9.66 0.32
N CYS A 139 -19.48 10.41 0.51
CA CYS A 139 -19.07 10.89 1.83
C CYS A 139 -18.48 12.30 1.85
N LYS A 140 -18.35 12.94 0.68
CA LYS A 140 -17.75 14.27 0.48
C LYS A 140 -16.29 14.39 0.95
N LYS A 141 -15.62 13.27 1.24
CA LYS A 141 -14.18 13.25 1.55
C LYS A 141 -13.35 13.40 0.27
N GLY A 142 -12.13 13.91 0.41
CA GLY A 142 -11.19 14.08 -0.69
C GLY A 142 -10.84 12.75 -1.37
N GLY A 143 -10.46 12.80 -2.65
CA GLY A 143 -10.12 11.61 -3.43
C GLY A 143 -8.91 10.82 -2.91
N ASP A 144 -8.11 11.44 -2.05
CA ASP A 144 -6.94 10.84 -1.39
C ASP A 144 -7.28 10.10 -0.08
N GLN A 145 -8.52 10.23 0.41
CA GLN A 145 -8.96 9.64 1.66
C GLN A 145 -9.34 8.16 1.49
N PRO A 146 -9.14 7.32 2.53
CA PRO A 146 -9.57 5.93 2.51
C PRO A 146 -11.08 5.81 2.29
N GLY A 147 -11.51 4.64 1.81
CA GLY A 147 -12.91 4.31 1.57
C GLY A 147 -13.81 4.61 2.77
N CYS A 148 -15.03 5.12 2.52
CA CYS A 148 -15.99 5.38 3.58
C CYS A 148 -16.85 4.17 3.97
N LYS A 149 -16.87 3.12 3.16
CA LYS A 149 -17.51 1.84 3.48
C LYS A 149 -16.44 0.79 3.73
N GLU A 150 -16.68 0.00 4.78
CA GLU A 150 -15.85 -1.12 5.20
C GLU A 150 -16.65 -2.42 4.98
N ASP A 151 -16.05 -3.38 4.28
CA ASP A 151 -16.69 -4.65 3.94
C ASP A 151 -15.64 -5.77 3.78
N GLN A 152 -16.06 -6.97 3.40
CA GLN A 152 -15.19 -8.00 2.84
C GLN A 152 -14.84 -7.65 1.38
N HIS A 153 -13.71 -8.18 0.90
CA HIS A 153 -13.39 -8.12 -0.52
C HIS A 153 -14.33 -9.05 -1.30
N HIS A 154 -14.93 -8.55 -2.38
CA HIS A 154 -15.76 -9.34 -3.30
C HIS A 154 -15.02 -9.58 -4.61
N ARG A 155 -15.09 -10.81 -5.15
CA ARG A 155 -14.64 -11.15 -6.51
C ARG A 155 -15.83 -11.18 -7.49
N ASP A 156 -15.55 -11.07 -8.79
CA ASP A 156 -16.60 -11.05 -9.84
C ASP A 156 -17.55 -12.25 -9.78
N THR A 157 -17.07 -13.42 -9.35
CA THR A 157 -17.87 -14.64 -9.29
C THR A 157 -18.90 -14.67 -8.16
N ASP A 158 -18.76 -13.82 -7.13
CA ASP A 158 -19.66 -13.86 -5.97
C ASP A 158 -20.99 -13.13 -6.22
N VAL A 159 -21.04 -12.29 -7.26
CA VAL A 159 -22.22 -11.46 -7.59
C VAL A 159 -23.41 -12.31 -8.06
N ALA A 160 -23.16 -13.50 -8.62
CA ALA A 160 -24.23 -14.38 -9.11
C ALA A 160 -25.05 -15.05 -7.99
N VAL A 161 -24.57 -15.06 -6.74
CA VAL A 161 -25.23 -15.79 -5.64
C VAL A 161 -26.16 -14.88 -4.83
N ILE A 162 -25.93 -13.57 -4.81
CA ILE A 162 -26.66 -12.64 -3.93
C ILE A 162 -28.01 -12.20 -4.52
N THR A 163 -28.22 -12.30 -5.84
CA THR A 163 -29.45 -11.83 -6.51
C THR A 163 -30.64 -12.79 -6.47
N THR A 164 -30.56 -13.94 -5.80
CA THR A 164 -31.66 -14.94 -5.78
C THR A 164 -32.56 -14.92 -4.54
N LYS A 165 -32.38 -13.99 -3.59
CA LYS A 165 -33.30 -13.82 -2.46
C LYS A 165 -34.13 -12.55 -2.59
N LEU A 166 -35.06 -12.53 -3.55
CA LEU A 166 -36.25 -11.69 -3.47
C LEU A 166 -37.40 -12.55 -2.91
N PRO A 167 -38.09 -12.14 -1.84
CA PRO A 167 -39.28 -12.84 -1.36
C PRO A 167 -40.43 -12.60 -2.34
N SER A 168 -40.88 -13.66 -2.98
CA SER A 168 -42.14 -13.72 -3.70
C SER A 168 -43.30 -13.47 -2.74
N ALA A 169 -44.12 -12.49 -3.06
CA ALA A 169 -45.38 -12.20 -2.40
C ALA A 169 -46.36 -13.38 -2.46
N SER A 170 -47.14 -13.58 -1.40
CA SER A 170 -48.42 -14.29 -1.49
C SER A 170 -49.39 -13.74 -0.45
N LYS A 171 -50.43 -13.04 -0.93
CA LYS A 171 -51.71 -12.84 -0.26
C LYS A 171 -52.53 -14.13 -0.36
N THR A 172 -53.22 -14.53 0.71
CA THR A 172 -54.58 -15.14 0.79
C THR A 172 -54.78 -15.69 2.21
N SER A 173 -55.73 -15.16 2.97
CA SER A 173 -57.11 -15.65 3.12
C SER A 173 -57.25 -16.79 4.14
N ALA A 174 -58.23 -16.63 5.02
CA ALA A 174 -58.49 -17.40 6.22
C ALA A 174 -58.86 -18.86 5.96
N HIS A 175 -58.45 -19.76 6.87
CA HIS A 175 -59.32 -20.83 7.35
C HIS A 175 -58.84 -21.36 8.72
N SER A 176 -59.82 -21.42 9.62
CA SER A 176 -59.82 -22.00 10.96
C SER A 176 -59.72 -23.54 10.90
N MET A 177 -59.00 -24.14 11.86
CA MET A 177 -59.40 -25.35 12.61
C MET A 177 -58.33 -25.73 13.67
N PRO A 178 -58.71 -26.48 14.74
CA PRO A 178 -58.11 -26.37 16.07
C PRO A 178 -56.99 -27.38 16.37
N LEU A 179 -56.14 -26.97 17.30
CA LEU A 179 -55.07 -27.74 17.92
C LEU A 179 -55.63 -28.87 18.81
N LYS A 180 -55.18 -30.11 18.57
CA LYS A 180 -55.23 -31.19 19.56
C LYS A 180 -54.00 -31.09 20.46
N THR A 181 -54.26 -30.88 21.74
CA THR A 181 -53.31 -30.94 22.85
C THR A 181 -52.82 -32.38 23.05
N ILE A 182 -51.53 -32.62 22.81
CA ILE A 182 -50.83 -33.78 23.35
C ILE A 182 -49.89 -33.25 24.43
N LYS A 183 -50.29 -33.51 25.68
CA LYS A 183 -49.40 -33.44 26.85
C LYS A 183 -48.43 -34.62 26.75
N LEU A 184 -47.13 -34.35 26.79
CA LEU A 184 -46.16 -35.34 27.24
C LEU A 184 -45.06 -34.64 28.02
N GLU A 185 -44.81 -35.25 29.17
CA GLU A 185 -44.11 -34.72 30.32
C GLU A 185 -42.62 -34.47 30.08
N THR A 186 -42.19 -33.48 30.85
CA THR A 186 -40.82 -33.13 31.19
C THR A 186 -39.98 -34.32 31.61
N GLN A 187 -38.81 -34.47 30.99
CA GLN A 187 -37.61 -34.85 31.74
C GLN A 187 -36.46 -33.88 31.45
N SER A 188 -35.92 -33.44 32.57
CA SER A 188 -34.94 -32.39 32.77
C SER A 188 -33.57 -32.81 32.23
N ASN A 189 -32.94 -31.98 31.38
CA ASN A 189 -31.49 -31.96 31.27
C ASN A 189 -30.99 -30.53 31.06
N LYS A 190 -30.78 -29.90 32.22
CA LYS A 190 -30.23 -28.56 32.44
C LYS A 190 -28.72 -28.59 32.18
N ARG A 191 -28.28 -28.20 30.97
CA ARG A 191 -26.92 -27.69 30.75
C ARG A 191 -26.98 -26.29 30.14
N LYS A 192 -27.01 -25.34 31.06
CA LYS A 192 -26.84 -23.89 30.89
C LYS A 192 -25.48 -23.61 30.23
N ARG A 193 -25.45 -23.43 28.91
CA ARG A 193 -24.37 -22.71 28.22
C ARG A 193 -24.83 -21.26 27.99
N GLN A 194 -24.67 -20.46 29.04
CA GLN A 194 -24.59 -19.01 28.91
C GLN A 194 -23.12 -18.66 28.68
N GLY A 195 -22.87 -17.85 27.67
CA GLY A 195 -21.54 -17.34 27.34
C GLY A 195 -21.55 -16.86 25.90
N GLY A 196 -22.39 -15.87 25.62
CA GLY A 196 -22.36 -15.15 24.34
C GLY A 196 -21.01 -14.47 24.19
N ASP A 197 -20.41 -14.67 23.02
CA ASP A 197 -19.16 -14.05 22.62
C ASP A 197 -19.35 -12.53 22.51
N ASP A 198 -18.99 -11.84 23.58
CA ASP A 198 -18.77 -10.39 23.67
C ASP A 198 -17.52 -10.04 22.82
N MET A 199 -17.67 -10.13 21.50
CA MET A 199 -16.60 -9.86 20.55
C MET A 199 -16.47 -8.35 20.26
N CYS A 200 -15.63 -7.72 21.09
CA CYS A 200 -14.66 -6.66 20.78
C CYS A 200 -15.14 -5.30 20.22
N ASP A 201 -15.68 -4.44 21.09
CA ASP A 201 -15.49 -2.99 20.98
C ASP A 201 -14.03 -2.62 21.32
N VAL A 202 -13.16 -2.66 20.32
CA VAL A 202 -11.77 -2.18 20.41
C VAL A 202 -11.67 -0.87 19.65
N ARG A 203 -11.39 0.22 20.38
CA ARG A 203 -11.14 1.56 19.80
C ARG A 203 -9.66 1.89 19.85
N VAL A 204 -9.22 2.80 18.98
CA VAL A 204 -7.85 3.35 18.99
C VAL A 204 -7.90 4.72 19.65
N CYS A 205 -7.10 4.93 20.70
CA CYS A 205 -6.97 6.24 21.32
C CYS A 205 -6.28 7.20 20.33
N GLU A 206 -6.95 8.29 19.94
CA GLU A 206 -6.42 9.23 18.93
C GLU A 206 -5.09 9.89 19.33
N ARG A 207 -4.81 9.99 20.64
CA ARG A 207 -3.57 10.59 21.17
C ARG A 207 -2.41 9.60 21.26
N CYS A 208 -2.57 8.50 22.00
CA CYS A 208 -1.48 7.54 22.22
C CYS A 208 -1.42 6.43 21.14
N LYS A 209 -2.41 6.36 20.25
CA LYS A 209 -2.54 5.37 19.17
C LYS A 209 -2.56 3.91 19.61
N SER A 210 -2.78 3.67 20.90
CA SER A 210 -2.92 2.33 21.45
C SER A 210 -4.38 1.88 21.32
N THR A 211 -4.60 0.61 20.98
CA THR A 211 -5.92 -0.02 20.97
C THR A 211 -6.35 -0.33 22.40
N PHE A 212 -7.56 0.03 22.77
CA PHE A 212 -8.14 -0.27 24.08
C PHE A 212 -9.58 -0.79 23.91
N SER A 213 -10.05 -1.56 24.89
CA SER A 213 -11.45 -2.00 24.94
C SER A 213 -12.26 -1.04 25.79
N GLU A 214 -13.43 -0.62 25.30
CA GLU A 214 -14.29 0.37 25.95
C GLU A 214 -14.73 -0.09 27.36
N LYS A 215 -15.04 -1.38 27.52
CA LYS A 215 -15.40 -1.99 28.81
C LYS A 215 -14.25 -2.03 29.84
N LYS A 216 -13.00 -1.86 29.40
CA LYS A 216 -11.81 -1.86 30.26
C LYS A 216 -11.16 -0.47 30.36
N ASN A 217 -11.78 0.56 29.78
CA ASN A 217 -11.28 1.92 29.80
C ASN A 217 -11.64 2.60 31.12
N ILE A 218 -10.94 2.25 32.19
CA ILE A 218 -11.02 2.98 33.46
C ILE A 218 -10.17 4.26 33.38
N ASN A 219 -10.63 5.33 34.02
CA ASN A 219 -9.90 6.60 34.13
C ASN A 219 -8.48 6.31 34.66
N GLY A 220 -7.47 6.61 33.84
CA GLY A 220 -6.04 6.41 34.17
C GLY A 220 -5.29 5.35 33.35
N VAL A 221 -5.96 4.52 32.54
CA VAL A 221 -5.27 3.54 31.66
C VAL A 221 -4.50 4.23 30.54
N CYS A 222 -4.98 5.38 30.07
CA CYS A 222 -4.25 6.24 29.15
C CYS A 222 -3.43 7.26 29.95
N GLN A 223 -2.14 6.99 30.18
CA GLN A 223 -1.18 7.88 30.88
C GLN A 223 -0.88 9.20 30.14
N TRP A 224 -1.74 9.67 29.23
CA TRP A 224 -1.56 10.97 28.60
C TRP A 224 -2.12 12.06 29.50
N HIS A 225 -1.23 12.69 30.27
CA HIS A 225 -1.48 13.79 31.18
C HIS A 225 -2.23 14.96 30.50
N PRO A 226 -3.28 15.53 31.13
CA PRO A 226 -3.88 16.81 30.74
C PRO A 226 -3.15 18.01 31.38
N GLN A 227 -1.85 17.89 31.64
CA GLN A 227 -1.03 19.07 31.94
C GLN A 227 -0.42 19.54 30.64
N GLU A 228 -0.74 20.80 30.32
CA GLU A 228 -0.12 21.61 29.30
C GLU A 228 1.41 21.49 29.46
N LEU A 229 2.01 20.54 28.73
CA LEU A 229 3.44 20.37 28.64
C LEU A 229 3.93 21.61 27.88
N GLU A 230 4.34 22.63 28.63
CA GLU A 230 5.28 23.62 28.15
C GLU A 230 6.38 22.85 27.44
N LEU A 231 6.47 23.02 26.11
CA LEU A 231 7.50 22.36 25.34
C LEU A 231 8.84 22.91 25.83
N ASP A 232 9.55 22.13 26.64
CA ASP A 232 10.90 22.44 27.08
C ASP A 232 11.71 22.98 25.90
N GLU A 233 12.43 24.09 26.11
CA GLU A 233 13.17 24.82 25.06
C GLU A 233 14.13 23.90 24.26
N ASP A 234 14.53 22.77 24.86
CA ASP A 234 15.34 21.72 24.27
C ASP A 234 14.69 21.02 23.05
N SER A 235 13.37 20.91 23.02
CA SER A 235 12.63 20.36 21.87
C SER A 235 12.73 21.27 20.64
N HIS A 236 12.72 22.60 20.85
CA HIS A 236 12.92 23.58 19.78
C HIS A 236 14.36 23.54 19.23
N VAL A 237 15.36 23.28 20.08
CA VAL A 237 16.76 23.10 19.65
C VAL A 237 16.90 21.87 18.75
N CYS A 238 16.23 20.76 19.08
CA CYS A 238 16.25 19.55 18.28
C CYS A 238 15.66 19.76 16.87
N LEU A 239 14.49 20.43 16.77
CA LEU A 239 13.84 20.71 15.49
C LEU A 239 14.69 21.66 14.62
N LYS A 240 15.34 22.68 15.22
CA LYS A 240 16.28 23.58 14.53
C LYS A 240 17.50 22.81 14.00
N LYS A 241 18.09 21.89 14.78
CA LYS A 241 19.20 21.02 14.35
C LYS A 241 18.78 20.12 13.18
N TRP A 242 17.59 19.52 13.24
CA TRP A 242 17.06 18.67 12.16
C TRP A 242 16.82 19.45 10.86
N ARG A 243 16.19 20.63 10.93
CA ARG A 243 15.99 21.53 9.77
C ARG A 243 17.33 21.93 9.14
N LYS A 244 18.35 22.25 9.94
CA LYS A 244 19.72 22.53 9.45
C LYS A 244 20.34 21.32 8.74
N LYS A 245 20.22 20.10 9.30
CA LYS A 245 20.72 18.85 8.69
C LYS A 245 20.02 18.53 7.37
N SER A 246 18.70 18.68 7.31
CA SER A 246 17.89 18.49 6.10
C SER A 246 18.27 19.50 4.99
N ARG A 247 18.42 20.79 5.33
CA ARG A 247 18.90 21.83 4.40
C ARG A 247 20.31 21.53 3.86
N LYS A 248 21.24 21.06 4.70
CA LYS A 248 22.59 20.61 4.28
C LYS A 248 22.50 19.42 3.30
N LYS A 249 21.67 18.41 3.58
CA LYS A 249 21.45 17.24 2.69
C LYS A 249 20.87 17.67 1.33
N LYS A 250 19.88 18.57 1.32
CA LYS A 250 19.28 19.14 0.08
C LYS A 250 20.31 19.91 -0.75
N LYS A 251 21.15 20.75 -0.11
CA LYS A 251 22.26 21.48 -0.78
C LYS A 251 23.29 20.51 -1.39
N LYS A 252 23.69 19.44 -0.67
CA LYS A 252 24.62 18.41 -1.18
C LYS A 252 24.03 17.67 -2.40
N LYS A 253 22.75 17.29 -2.37
CA LYS A 253 22.03 16.66 -3.50
C LYS A 253 21.97 17.60 -4.72
N LYS A 254 21.67 18.89 -4.54
CA LYS A 254 21.67 19.91 -5.61
C LYS A 254 23.07 20.08 -6.24
N LYS A 255 24.15 20.12 -5.44
CA LYS A 255 25.54 20.19 -5.91
C LYS A 255 25.93 18.93 -6.72
N LYS A 256 25.57 17.73 -6.26
CA LYS A 256 25.80 16.46 -6.98
C LYS A 256 25.06 16.43 -8.34
N LYS A 257 23.79 16.87 -8.39
CA LYS A 257 22.99 16.99 -9.63
C LYS A 257 23.62 17.98 -10.62
N LYS A 258 24.08 19.16 -10.16
CA LYS A 258 24.80 20.16 -10.99
C LYS A 258 26.10 19.60 -11.57
N LYS A 259 26.90 18.87 -10.76
CA LYS A 259 28.15 18.21 -11.21
C LYS A 259 27.87 17.12 -12.27
N LYS A 260 26.83 16.30 -12.09
CA LYS A 260 26.39 15.27 -13.07
C LYS A 260 25.94 15.92 -14.39
N LYS A 261 25.16 17.01 -14.35
CA LYS A 261 24.73 17.78 -15.55
C LYS A 261 25.94 18.38 -16.30
N LYS A 262 26.91 18.96 -15.59
CA LYS A 262 28.17 19.50 -16.19
C LYS A 262 28.99 18.38 -16.85
N LYS A 263 29.16 17.22 -16.19
CA LYS A 263 29.82 16.03 -16.79
C LYS A 263 29.10 15.53 -18.05
N LYS A 264 27.76 15.42 -18.05
CA LYS A 264 26.96 15.00 -19.23
C LYS A 264 27.11 15.99 -20.39
N LYS A 265 27.08 17.30 -20.13
CA LYS A 265 27.35 18.35 -21.15
C LYS A 265 28.77 18.24 -21.74
N LYS A 266 29.81 18.03 -20.91
CA LYS A 266 31.21 17.84 -21.38
C LYS A 266 31.35 16.58 -22.24
N LYS A 267 30.73 15.45 -21.85
CA LYS A 267 30.69 14.21 -22.66
C LYS A 267 29.98 14.42 -24.01
N LYS A 268 28.82 15.11 -24.03
CA LYS A 268 28.11 15.44 -25.28
C LYS A 268 28.96 16.32 -26.21
N LYS A 269 29.63 17.37 -25.69
CA LYS A 269 30.55 18.21 -26.48
C LYS A 269 31.73 17.41 -27.06
N LYS A 270 32.36 16.53 -26.27
CA LYS A 270 33.44 15.63 -26.76
C LYS A 270 32.94 14.69 -27.87
N LYS A 271 31.76 14.08 -27.72
CA LYS A 271 31.16 13.22 -28.76
C LYS A 271 30.88 14.00 -30.07
N LYS A 272 30.33 15.23 -29.99
CA LYS A 272 30.12 16.10 -31.15
C LYS A 272 31.43 16.46 -31.86
N LYS A 273 32.49 16.82 -31.11
CA LYS A 273 33.84 17.08 -31.68
C LYS A 273 34.41 15.86 -32.40
N LYS A 274 34.32 14.66 -31.78
CA LYS A 274 34.77 13.39 -32.43
C LYS A 274 33.99 13.10 -33.72
N LYS A 275 32.65 13.26 -33.73
CA LYS A 275 31.83 13.10 -34.95
C LYS A 275 32.22 14.09 -36.05
N LYS A 276 32.49 15.37 -35.73
CA LYS A 276 32.95 16.39 -36.70
C LYS A 276 34.32 16.02 -37.30
N LYS A 277 35.28 15.55 -36.48
CA LYS A 277 36.59 15.07 -36.96
C LYS A 277 36.45 13.85 -37.91
N LYS A 278 35.64 12.85 -37.54
CA LYS A 278 35.35 11.69 -38.41
C LYS A 278 34.74 12.10 -39.76
N ARG A 279 33.75 13.01 -39.76
CA ARG A 279 33.15 13.54 -40.99
C ARG A 279 34.16 14.27 -41.88
N LYS A 280 35.06 15.10 -41.29
CA LYS A 280 36.13 15.77 -42.05
C LYS A 280 37.12 14.78 -42.67
N SER A 281 37.54 13.76 -41.92
CA SER A 281 38.43 12.70 -42.41
C SER A 281 37.78 11.89 -43.55
N LYS A 282 36.50 11.50 -43.41
CA LYS A 282 35.76 10.81 -44.48
C LYS A 282 35.68 11.67 -45.75
N LYS A 283 35.35 12.96 -45.62
CA LYS A 283 35.34 13.90 -46.77
C LYS A 283 36.72 14.04 -47.44
N LYS A 284 37.81 14.09 -46.66
CA LYS A 284 39.18 14.14 -47.22
C LYS A 284 39.48 12.86 -48.02
N ARG A 285 39.19 11.68 -47.45
CA ARG A 285 39.38 10.38 -48.13
C ARG A 285 38.57 10.28 -49.43
N THR A 286 37.30 10.70 -49.42
CA THR A 286 36.46 10.71 -50.62
C THR A 286 37.01 11.65 -51.70
N ARG A 287 37.56 12.82 -51.33
CA ARG A 287 38.20 13.73 -52.29
C ARG A 287 39.46 13.15 -52.92
N VAL A 288 40.27 12.41 -52.16
CA VAL A 288 41.46 11.73 -52.72
C VAL A 288 41.04 10.65 -53.72
N ILE A 289 40.05 9.82 -53.39
CA ILE A 289 39.55 8.78 -54.31
C ILE A 289 39.03 9.40 -55.61
N MET A 290 38.26 10.50 -55.52
CA MET A 290 37.73 11.18 -56.70
C MET A 290 38.83 11.80 -57.57
N ARG A 291 39.94 12.27 -56.98
CA ARG A 291 41.10 12.78 -57.74
C ARG A 291 41.82 11.65 -58.47
N ASN A 292 42.11 10.54 -57.80
CA ASN A 292 42.79 9.41 -58.42
C ASN A 292 41.99 8.83 -59.60
N ASN A 293 40.67 8.73 -59.48
CA ASN A 293 39.81 8.25 -60.57
C ASN A 293 39.77 9.17 -61.82
N GLN A 294 40.17 10.44 -61.70
CA GLN A 294 40.25 11.35 -62.85
C GLN A 294 41.57 11.20 -63.61
N GLU A 295 42.64 10.77 -62.94
CA GLU A 295 43.96 10.57 -63.55
C GLU A 295 44.06 9.25 -64.34
N GLU A 296 43.20 8.27 -64.05
CA GLU A 296 43.17 6.95 -64.72
C GLU A 296 42.27 6.90 -65.97
N ARG A 297 41.82 8.05 -66.51
CA ARG A 297 40.97 8.10 -67.71
C ARG A 297 41.86 8.37 -68.93
N PRO A 298 42.21 7.35 -69.75
CA PRO A 298 43.03 7.51 -70.95
C PRO A 298 42.32 8.31 -72.04
#